data_AF-A0A4R2L439-F1
#
_entry.id   AF-A0A4R2L439-F1
#
_cell.length_a   1.000
_cell.length_b   1.000
_cell.length_c   1.000
_cell.angle_alpha   90.00
_cell.angle_beta   90.00
_cell.angle_gamma   90.00
#
_symmetry.space_group_name_H-M   'P 1'
#
loop_
_entity.id
_entity.type
_entity.pdbx_description
1 polymer ?
#
loop_
_entity_poly.entity_id
_entity_poly.type
_entity_poly.pdbx_seq_one_letter_code
_entity_poly.pdbx_strand_id
1 'polypeptide(L)'
;MNTRAALQDLVDNAIVQLLLHEGRKPTIESVQDWFERHDFGRRNTNAVAALVKGCWERLPARLAAHTQTLELEPDVLELVAQLRGKLALQAAAVFDADRARFAAQLDEASAQAAAQVRDAQLAADTATRRAGELTERLAKTEAGLAEARETAARRERELGTERASLTARIVALQDLLAQETSTSAQLRLQLEAERVRAGEELTAYRDSASRLDAERLLEIDRGRTELQAVRRTLKAERDTAEKAREQHLARLEQAAQAQRALGDELAGLRAQLTDRTAQCQAATLRAESLEQTLAAGRALAETRAQHAAELARRCEALESAQRALHTRVRRREALARRLIRRLRGLRNEGDRT
;
A
#
# COMPACT_ATOMS: atom_id res chain seq x y z
N MET A 1 117.24 123.16 -12.94
CA MET A 1 116.09 123.60 -12.11
C MET A 1 116.12 122.84 -10.81
N ASN A 2 116.11 123.53 -9.66
CA ASN A 2 116.30 122.92 -8.34
C ASN A 2 115.14 121.97 -8.00
N THR A 3 115.40 120.66 -8.09
CA THR A 3 114.45 119.57 -7.83
C THR A 3 113.78 119.64 -6.45
N ARG A 4 114.41 120.33 -5.49
CA ARG A 4 113.87 120.54 -4.15
C ARG A 4 112.72 121.57 -4.09
N ALA A 5 112.75 122.62 -4.92
CA ALA A 5 111.69 123.64 -4.93
C ALA A 5 110.40 123.10 -5.59
N ALA A 6 110.54 122.36 -6.69
CA ALA A 6 109.40 121.72 -7.36
C ALA A 6 108.73 120.65 -6.47
N LEU A 7 109.50 119.91 -5.66
CA LEU A 7 108.96 118.97 -4.67
C LEU A 7 108.19 119.70 -3.56
N GLN A 8 108.66 120.88 -3.15
CA GLN A 8 107.99 121.70 -2.12
C GLN A 8 106.62 122.17 -2.57
N ASP A 9 106.50 122.69 -3.79
CA ASP A 9 105.21 123.15 -4.33
C ASP A 9 104.22 121.98 -4.48
N LEU A 10 104.72 120.81 -4.88
CA LEU A 10 103.94 119.58 -4.97
C LEU A 10 103.43 119.11 -3.60
N VAL A 11 104.29 119.10 -2.57
CA VAL A 11 103.90 118.73 -1.21
C VAL A 11 102.90 119.75 -0.64
N ASP A 12 103.12 121.04 -0.87
CA ASP A 12 102.20 122.09 -0.41
C ASP A 12 100.84 121.96 -1.07
N ASN A 13 100.78 121.65 -2.37
CA ASN A 13 99.52 121.44 -3.09
C ASN A 13 98.79 120.17 -2.63
N ALA A 14 99.52 119.06 -2.39
CA ALA A 14 98.96 117.83 -1.83
C ALA A 14 98.34 118.06 -0.43
N ILE A 15 99.04 118.79 0.43
CA ILE A 15 98.59 119.13 1.78
C ILE A 15 97.30 119.97 1.74
N VAL A 16 97.22 120.97 0.87
CA VAL A 16 96.04 121.81 0.71
C VAL A 16 94.83 120.99 0.25
N GLN A 17 95.01 120.10 -0.74
CA GLN A 17 93.95 119.23 -1.24
C GLN A 17 93.42 118.28 -0.15
N LEU A 18 94.34 117.61 0.56
CA LEU A 18 93.98 116.69 1.64
C LEU A 18 93.22 117.40 2.78
N LEU A 19 93.63 118.61 3.15
CA LEU A 19 92.99 119.36 4.23
C LEU A 19 91.65 119.99 3.81
N LEU A 20 91.62 120.72 2.69
CA LEU A 20 90.47 121.55 2.33
C LEU A 20 89.38 120.79 1.57
N HIS A 21 89.77 119.82 0.72
CA HIS A 21 88.80 119.11 -0.11
C HIS A 21 88.44 117.74 0.45
N GLU A 22 89.39 117.02 1.06
CA GLU A 22 89.13 115.70 1.65
C GLU A 22 88.84 115.74 3.16
N GLY A 23 89.13 116.84 3.86
CA GLY A 23 88.97 116.96 5.31
C GLY A 23 89.88 116.00 6.10
N ARG A 24 90.95 115.50 5.49
CA ARG A 24 91.87 114.50 6.07
C ARG A 24 93.15 115.16 6.56
N LYS A 25 93.71 114.61 7.65
CA LYS A 25 95.00 115.06 8.15
C LYS A 25 96.13 114.67 7.17
N PRO A 26 96.94 115.61 6.69
CA PRO A 26 98.08 115.32 5.83
C PRO A 26 99.17 114.67 6.68
N THR A 27 99.29 113.35 6.54
CA THR A 27 100.38 112.52 7.03
C THR A 27 101.35 112.27 5.88
N ILE A 28 102.54 111.74 6.20
CA ILE A 28 103.53 111.39 5.17
C ILE A 28 102.92 110.38 4.18
N GLU A 29 102.16 109.41 4.69
CA GLU A 29 101.49 108.39 3.90
C GLU A 29 100.40 109.00 3.01
N SER A 30 99.53 109.88 3.53
CA SER A 30 98.48 110.45 2.69
C SER A 30 99.00 111.39 1.60
N VAL A 31 100.13 112.07 1.83
CA VAL A 31 100.81 112.86 0.80
C VAL A 31 101.48 111.96 -0.26
N GLN A 32 102.04 110.82 0.14
CA GLN A 32 102.60 109.84 -0.80
C GLN A 32 101.51 109.19 -1.64
N ASP A 33 100.40 108.78 -1.02
CA ASP A 33 99.22 108.27 -1.70
C ASP A 33 98.66 109.29 -2.70
N TRP A 34 98.65 110.58 -2.32
CA TRP A 34 98.24 111.64 -3.23
C TRP A 34 99.19 111.76 -4.42
N PHE A 35 100.50 111.68 -4.22
CA PHE A 35 101.47 111.68 -5.34
C PHE A 35 101.31 110.48 -6.26
N GLU A 36 101.03 109.30 -5.70
CA GLU A 36 100.80 108.09 -6.49
C GLU A 36 99.51 108.20 -7.32
N ARG A 37 98.43 108.76 -6.77
CA ARG A 37 97.17 108.98 -7.51
C ARG A 37 97.27 110.00 -8.64
N HIS A 38 98.25 110.91 -8.58
CA HIS A 38 98.44 111.98 -9.57
C HIS A 38 99.69 111.76 -10.43
N ASP A 39 100.16 110.51 -10.54
CA ASP A 39 101.28 110.07 -11.38
C ASP A 39 102.62 110.78 -11.12
N PHE A 40 102.79 111.41 -9.95
CA PHE A 40 104.06 112.05 -9.57
C PHE A 40 105.11 111.06 -9.04
N GLY A 41 104.69 109.80 -8.84
CA GLY A 41 105.49 108.69 -8.34
C GLY A 41 105.86 108.84 -6.85
N ARG A 42 106.19 107.71 -6.21
CA ARG A 42 106.58 107.70 -4.79
C ARG A 42 107.88 108.47 -4.59
N ARG A 43 107.88 109.43 -3.66
CA ARG A 43 109.04 110.29 -3.38
C ARG A 43 109.78 109.83 -2.14
N ASN A 44 111.01 110.30 -1.94
CA ASN A 44 111.79 109.94 -0.76
C ASN A 44 111.02 110.34 0.52
N THR A 45 110.67 109.35 1.35
CA THR A 45 109.87 109.53 2.57
C THR A 45 110.49 110.53 3.54
N ASN A 46 111.81 110.59 3.66
CA ASN A 46 112.49 111.54 4.53
C ASN A 46 112.41 112.97 4.00
N ALA A 47 112.45 113.13 2.67
CA ALA A 47 112.24 114.43 2.04
C ALA A 47 110.80 114.89 2.24
N VAL A 48 109.80 114.04 1.95
CA VAL A 48 108.38 114.37 2.17
C VAL A 48 108.10 114.66 3.64
N ALA A 49 108.65 113.89 4.59
CA ALA A 49 108.51 114.14 6.02
C ALA A 49 109.03 115.51 6.42
N ALA A 50 110.22 115.90 5.93
CA ALA A 50 110.78 117.22 6.20
C ALA A 50 109.92 118.36 5.63
N LEU A 51 109.37 118.18 4.42
CA LEU A 51 108.53 119.20 3.78
C LEU A 51 107.13 119.29 4.39
N VAL A 52 106.52 118.16 4.76
CA VAL A 52 105.25 118.11 5.52
C VAL A 52 105.42 118.80 6.87
N LYS A 53 106.50 118.50 7.59
CA LYS A 53 106.81 119.17 8.87
C LYS A 53 107.03 120.67 8.66
N GLY A 54 107.81 121.07 7.66
CA GLY A 54 108.04 122.48 7.32
C GLY A 54 106.79 123.22 6.83
N CYS A 55 105.82 122.52 6.24
CA CYS A 55 104.52 123.08 5.89
C CYS A 55 103.66 123.30 7.15
N TRP A 56 103.64 122.33 8.07
CA TRP A 56 102.95 122.48 9.37
C TRP A 56 103.53 123.59 10.23
N GLU A 57 104.85 123.74 10.29
CA GLU A 57 105.51 124.82 11.04
C GLU A 57 105.22 126.20 10.43
N ARG A 58 105.05 126.30 9.12
CA ARG A 58 104.65 127.54 8.43
C ARG A 58 103.14 127.75 8.41
N LEU A 59 102.34 126.75 8.76
CA LEU A 59 100.88 126.83 8.71
C LEU A 59 100.32 127.90 9.65
N PRO A 60 100.76 128.05 10.92
CA PRO A 60 100.27 129.13 11.79
C PRO A 60 100.57 130.52 11.21
N ALA A 61 101.73 130.72 10.60
CA ALA A 61 102.09 132.00 9.96
C ALA A 61 101.27 132.25 8.68
N ARG A 62 101.04 131.23 7.85
CA ARG A 62 100.18 131.33 6.66
C ARG A 62 98.71 131.52 7.02
N LEU A 63 98.24 130.84 8.06
CA LEU A 63 96.90 131.03 8.62
C LEU A 63 96.79 132.42 9.20
N ALA A 64 97.75 132.92 9.98
CA ALA A 64 97.72 134.30 10.48
C ALA A 64 97.68 135.35 9.34
N ALA A 65 98.35 135.08 8.21
CA ALA A 65 98.32 135.94 7.02
C ALA A 65 97.01 135.83 6.20
N HIS A 66 96.24 134.73 6.36
CA HIS A 66 94.99 134.47 5.65
C HIS A 66 93.73 134.53 6.52
N THR A 67 93.86 134.54 7.84
CA THR A 67 92.87 135.10 8.75
C THR A 67 92.93 136.61 8.58
N GLN A 68 92.40 137.08 7.44
CA GLN A 68 91.54 138.24 7.56
C GLN A 68 90.52 137.82 8.61
N THR A 69 90.65 138.38 9.82
CA THR A 69 89.47 138.61 10.65
C THR A 69 88.51 139.33 9.73
N LEU A 70 87.60 138.56 9.11
CA LEU A 70 86.39 139.11 8.58
C LEU A 70 85.72 139.69 9.82
N GLU A 71 85.96 140.97 10.05
CA GLU A 71 85.11 141.82 10.86
C GLU A 71 83.78 141.84 10.12
N LEU A 72 83.04 140.74 10.27
CA LEU A 72 81.65 140.67 9.86
C LEU A 72 80.96 141.70 10.72
N GLU A 73 80.43 142.72 10.06
CA GLU A 73 79.64 143.76 10.68
C GLU A 73 78.59 143.09 11.59
N PRO A 74 78.34 143.61 12.80
CA PRO A 74 77.46 142.97 13.79
C PRO A 74 76.12 142.51 13.22
N ASP A 75 75.59 143.25 12.25
CA ASP A 75 74.35 143.01 11.53
C ASP A 75 74.36 141.70 10.71
N VAL A 76 75.50 141.31 10.15
CA VAL A 76 75.64 140.04 9.39
C VAL A 76 75.65 138.84 10.33
N LEU A 77 76.31 138.96 11.49
CA LEU A 77 76.28 137.94 12.54
C LEU A 77 74.88 137.78 13.12
N GLU A 78 74.16 138.89 13.29
CA GLU A 78 72.76 138.88 13.72
C GLU A 78 71.86 138.21 12.67
N LEU A 79 72.03 138.52 11.38
CA LEU A 79 71.28 137.87 10.29
C LEU A 79 71.55 136.37 10.22
N VAL A 80 72.80 135.93 10.37
CA VAL A 80 73.16 134.49 10.42
C VAL A 80 72.53 133.82 11.65
N ALA A 81 72.52 134.48 12.81
CA ALA A 81 71.87 133.96 14.00
C ALA A 81 70.34 133.86 13.83
N GLN A 82 69.71 134.86 13.19
CA GLN A 82 68.29 134.86 12.86
C GLN A 82 67.92 133.78 11.85
N LEU A 83 68.72 133.60 10.78
CA LEU A 83 68.53 132.52 9.80
C LEU A 83 68.70 131.15 10.43
N ARG A 84 69.72 130.97 11.28
CA ARG A 84 69.91 129.74 12.05
C ARG A 84 68.71 129.46 12.97
N GLY A 85 68.18 130.49 13.62
CA GLY A 85 66.96 130.38 14.44
C GLY A 85 65.73 129.99 13.63
N LYS A 86 65.53 130.59 12.45
CA LYS A 86 64.42 130.25 11.53
C LYS A 86 64.55 128.83 10.99
N LEU A 87 65.74 128.42 10.56
CA LEU A 87 66.00 127.05 10.10
C LEU A 87 65.83 126.02 11.23
N ALA A 88 66.22 126.36 12.46
CA ALA A 88 65.99 125.48 13.62
C ALA A 88 64.48 125.33 13.94
N LEU A 89 63.70 126.41 13.87
CA LEU A 89 62.24 126.35 14.04
C LEU A 89 61.56 125.57 12.91
N GLN A 90 61.98 125.76 11.66
CA GLN A 90 61.48 125.00 10.52
C GLN A 90 61.84 123.51 10.65
N ALA A 91 63.08 123.20 11.03
CA ALA A 91 63.49 121.83 11.28
C ALA A 91 62.66 121.19 12.40
N ALA A 92 62.46 121.89 13.52
CA ALA A 92 61.61 121.42 14.62
C ALA A 92 60.17 121.16 14.16
N ALA A 93 59.57 122.07 13.38
CA ALA A 93 58.23 121.91 12.84
C ALA A 93 58.12 120.70 11.88
N VAL A 94 59.13 120.47 11.03
CA VAL A 94 59.19 119.29 10.15
C VAL A 94 59.35 118.01 10.97
N PHE A 95 60.23 118.00 11.98
CA PHE A 95 60.38 116.84 12.87
C PHE A 95 59.10 116.52 13.64
N ASP A 96 58.39 117.53 14.14
CA ASP A 96 57.12 117.34 14.85
C ASP A 96 56.03 116.82 13.91
N ALA A 97 55.97 117.32 12.67
CA ALA A 97 55.05 116.83 11.65
C ALA A 97 55.36 115.36 11.25
N ASP A 98 56.63 115.03 11.06
CA ASP A 98 57.06 113.66 10.78
C ASP A 98 56.78 112.73 11.97
N ARG A 99 57.03 113.19 13.20
CA ARG A 99 56.71 112.43 14.42
C ARG A 99 55.21 112.17 14.53
N ALA A 100 54.37 113.17 14.26
CA ALA A 100 52.92 113.01 14.25
C ALA A 100 52.46 112.04 13.16
N ARG A 101 53.06 112.12 11.96
CA ARG A 101 52.80 111.20 10.86
C ARG A 101 53.18 109.76 11.20
N PHE A 102 54.35 109.53 11.79
CA PHE A 102 54.80 108.20 12.21
C PHE A 102 53.93 107.64 13.34
N ALA A 103 53.50 108.47 14.29
CA ALA A 103 52.57 108.05 15.33
C ALA A 103 51.23 107.57 14.72
N ALA A 104 50.65 108.34 13.79
CA ALA A 104 49.42 107.94 13.11
C ALA A 104 49.59 106.65 12.29
N GLN A 105 50.72 106.48 11.60
CA GLN A 105 51.03 105.24 10.85
C GLN A 105 51.20 104.04 11.77
N LEU A 106 51.84 104.22 12.94
CA LEU A 106 51.98 103.16 13.93
C LEU A 106 50.62 102.77 14.51
N ASP A 107 49.77 103.74 14.84
CA ASP A 107 48.42 103.50 15.34
C ASP A 107 47.59 102.76 14.30
N GLU A 108 47.61 103.18 13.02
CA GLU A 108 46.93 102.50 11.92
C GLU A 108 47.44 101.07 11.73
N ALA A 109 48.76 100.86 11.68
CA ALA A 109 49.35 99.53 11.54
C ALA A 109 49.01 98.63 12.73
N SER A 110 48.99 99.18 13.96
CA SER A 110 48.60 98.44 15.16
C SER A 110 47.11 98.05 15.13
N ALA A 111 46.25 98.94 14.65
CA ALA A 111 44.82 98.67 14.49
C ALA A 111 44.57 97.60 13.42
N GLN A 112 45.29 97.66 12.29
CA GLN A 112 45.22 96.66 11.23
C GLN A 112 45.72 95.29 11.71
N ALA A 113 46.85 95.24 12.42
CA ALA A 113 47.37 93.99 12.99
C ALA A 113 46.39 93.40 14.01
N ALA A 114 45.80 94.23 14.88
CA ALA A 114 44.78 93.79 15.83
C ALA A 114 43.53 93.25 15.13
N ALA A 115 43.10 93.88 14.02
CA ALA A 115 41.98 93.39 13.22
C ALA A 115 42.30 92.03 12.56
N GLN A 116 43.47 91.87 11.94
CA GLN A 116 43.89 90.62 11.34
C GLN A 116 43.98 89.47 12.36
N VAL A 117 44.48 89.75 13.57
CA VAL A 117 44.52 88.75 14.65
C VAL A 117 43.10 88.34 15.06
N ARG A 118 42.16 89.29 15.20
CA ARG A 118 40.77 88.96 15.52
C ARG A 118 40.12 88.13 14.42
N ASP A 119 40.32 88.48 13.15
CA ASP A 119 39.77 87.74 12.02
C ASP A 119 40.36 86.31 11.95
N ALA A 120 41.67 86.17 12.19
CA ALA A 120 42.33 84.87 12.25
C ALA A 120 41.82 84.01 13.43
N GLN A 121 41.57 84.62 14.60
CA GLN A 121 40.97 83.94 15.75
C GLN A 121 39.55 83.47 15.44
N LEU A 122 38.70 84.33 14.87
CA LEU A 122 37.34 83.96 14.47
C LEU A 122 37.33 82.84 13.41
N ALA A 123 38.25 82.88 12.46
CA ALA A 123 38.41 81.82 11.46
C ALA A 123 38.86 80.50 12.12
N ALA A 124 39.80 80.54 13.07
CA ALA A 124 40.27 79.38 13.80
C ALA A 124 39.18 78.76 14.68
N ASP A 125 38.41 79.58 15.39
CA ASP A 125 37.28 79.13 16.22
C ASP A 125 36.19 78.49 15.35
N THR A 126 35.90 79.10 14.19
CA THR A 126 34.93 78.56 13.23
C THR A 126 35.40 77.23 12.64
N ALA A 127 36.67 77.11 12.29
CA ALA A 127 37.26 75.88 11.78
C ALA A 127 37.23 74.76 12.83
N THR A 128 37.58 75.08 14.08
CA THR A 128 37.57 74.15 15.20
C THR A 128 36.16 73.63 15.48
N ARG A 129 35.16 74.52 15.47
CA ARG A 129 33.76 74.14 15.64
C ARG A 129 33.28 73.22 14.51
N ARG A 130 33.59 73.57 13.25
CA ARG A 130 33.25 72.71 12.09
C ARG A 130 33.92 71.35 12.16
N ALA A 131 35.19 71.29 12.58
CA ALA A 131 35.89 70.03 12.78
C ALA A 131 35.19 69.16 13.83
N GLY A 132 34.81 69.75 14.98
CA GLY A 132 34.05 69.04 16.02
C GLY A 132 32.69 68.51 15.53
N GLU A 133 31.93 69.32 14.79
CA GLU A 133 30.65 68.91 14.19
C GLU A 133 30.84 67.77 13.18
N LEU A 134 31.89 67.80 12.38
CA LEU A 134 32.21 66.74 11.42
C LEU A 134 32.65 65.45 12.11
N THR A 135 33.45 65.53 13.18
CA THR A 135 33.84 64.35 13.96
C THR A 135 32.63 63.72 14.66
N GLU A 136 31.71 64.53 15.18
CA GLU A 136 30.48 64.02 15.79
C GLU A 136 29.58 63.34 14.75
N ARG A 137 29.44 63.92 13.55
CA ARG A 137 28.70 63.31 12.44
C ARG A 137 29.34 62.00 12.00
N LEU A 138 30.66 61.95 11.85
CA LEU A 138 31.39 60.73 11.51
C LEU A 138 31.14 59.64 12.56
N ALA A 139 31.31 59.94 13.84
CA ALA A 139 31.05 59.00 14.92
C ALA A 139 29.60 58.47 14.89
N LYS A 140 28.61 59.34 14.63
CA LYS A 140 27.21 58.93 14.47
C LYS A 140 27.01 58.01 13.27
N THR A 141 27.63 58.30 12.12
CA THR A 141 27.52 57.44 10.93
C THR A 141 28.21 56.10 11.13
N GLU A 142 29.36 56.06 11.82
CA GLU A 142 30.08 54.83 12.13
C GLU A 142 29.28 53.95 13.09
N ALA A 143 28.69 54.54 14.13
CA ALA A 143 27.80 53.84 15.05
C ALA A 143 26.56 53.27 14.32
N GLY A 144 25.91 54.06 13.47
CA GLY A 144 24.77 53.60 12.68
C GLY A 144 25.14 52.47 11.70
N LEU A 145 26.33 52.54 11.08
CA LEU A 145 26.86 51.46 10.24
C LEU A 145 27.14 50.18 11.03
N ALA A 146 27.68 50.30 12.25
CA ALA A 146 27.93 49.15 13.12
C ALA A 146 26.61 48.46 13.52
N GLU A 147 25.59 49.23 13.92
CA GLU A 147 24.27 48.71 14.25
C GLU A 147 23.58 48.06 13.03
N ALA A 148 23.67 48.68 11.85
CA ALA A 148 23.17 48.11 10.60
C ALA A 148 23.86 46.79 10.23
N ARG A 149 25.17 46.68 10.45
CA ARG A 149 25.91 45.43 10.24
C ARG A 149 25.50 44.35 11.22
N GLU A 150 25.29 44.70 12.49
CA GLU A 150 24.86 43.73 13.50
C GLU A 150 23.45 43.22 13.23
N THR A 151 22.51 44.10 12.89
CA THR A 151 21.14 43.73 12.52
C THR A 151 21.10 42.87 11.25
N ALA A 152 21.89 43.20 10.23
CA ALA A 152 22.04 42.37 9.03
C ALA A 152 22.58 40.97 9.38
N ALA A 153 23.65 40.88 10.18
CA ALA A 153 24.22 39.61 10.61
C ALA A 153 23.25 38.78 11.45
N ARG A 154 22.46 39.40 12.33
CA ARG A 154 21.39 38.73 13.08
C ARG A 154 20.34 38.17 12.12
N ARG A 155 19.88 38.97 11.15
CA ARG A 155 18.88 38.55 10.17
C ARG A 155 19.36 37.43 9.26
N GLU A 156 20.63 37.45 8.85
CA GLU A 156 21.24 36.36 8.09
C GLU A 156 21.28 35.05 8.90
N ARG A 157 21.57 35.11 10.20
CA ARG A 157 21.52 33.93 11.07
C ARG A 157 20.10 33.38 11.20
N GLU A 158 19.11 34.24 11.41
CA GLU A 158 17.69 33.85 11.45
C GLU A 158 17.24 33.20 10.14
N LEU A 159 17.56 33.81 8.99
CA LEU A 159 17.26 33.23 7.69
C LEU A 159 18.02 31.91 7.48
N GLY A 160 19.24 31.79 8.00
CA GLY A 160 20.01 30.56 7.99
C GLY A 160 19.35 29.42 8.77
N THR A 161 18.84 29.71 9.98
CA THR A 161 18.13 28.71 10.80
C THR A 161 16.77 28.34 10.20
N GLU A 162 16.02 29.31 9.66
CA GLU A 162 14.78 29.05 8.92
C GLU A 162 15.03 28.18 7.69
N ARG A 163 16.05 28.48 6.89
CA ARG A 163 16.44 27.67 5.73
C ARG A 163 16.84 26.25 6.14
N ALA A 164 17.62 26.10 7.20
CA ALA A 164 18.00 24.78 7.72
C ALA A 164 16.77 23.97 8.17
N SER A 165 15.83 24.60 8.88
CA SER A 165 14.56 24.00 9.31
C SER A 165 13.70 23.56 8.13
N LEU A 166 13.52 24.44 7.14
CA LEU A 166 12.76 24.12 5.92
C LEU A 166 13.41 22.98 5.14
N THR A 167 14.74 22.99 5.02
CA THR A 167 15.50 21.91 4.36
C THR A 167 15.31 20.58 5.07
N ALA A 168 15.42 20.57 6.41
CA ALA A 168 15.17 19.38 7.21
C ALA A 168 13.74 18.85 7.05
N ARG A 169 12.74 19.76 7.00
CA ARG A 169 11.34 19.39 6.77
C ARG A 169 11.10 18.82 5.37
N ILE A 170 11.74 19.36 4.33
CA ILE A 170 11.66 18.83 2.97
C ILE A 170 12.21 17.40 2.93
N VAL A 171 13.39 17.15 3.53
CA VAL A 171 13.98 15.81 3.59
C VAL A 171 13.05 14.84 4.33
N ALA A 172 12.53 15.22 5.49
CA ALA A 172 11.60 14.37 6.24
C ALA A 172 10.32 14.04 5.45
N LEU A 173 9.77 14.99 4.69
CA LEU A 173 8.62 14.75 3.82
C LEU A 173 8.95 13.84 2.63
N GLN A 174 10.16 13.94 2.08
CA GLN A 174 10.63 13.04 1.02
C GLN A 174 10.79 11.61 1.55
N ASP A 175 11.32 11.44 2.76
CA ASP A 175 11.45 10.12 3.39
C ASP A 175 10.07 9.49 3.67
N LEU A 176 9.12 10.28 4.18
CA LEU A 176 7.74 9.83 4.38
C LEU A 176 7.07 9.44 3.05
N LEU A 177 7.27 10.21 1.99
CA LEU A 177 6.74 9.88 0.66
C LEU A 177 7.37 8.59 0.10
N ALA A 178 8.68 8.40 0.28
CA ALA A 178 9.36 7.17 -0.10
C ALA A 178 8.83 5.95 0.69
N GLN A 179 8.56 6.14 1.98
CA GLN A 179 7.94 5.11 2.82
C GLN A 179 6.53 4.76 2.33
N GLU A 180 5.66 5.73 2.14
CA GLU A 180 4.28 5.52 1.65
C GLU A 180 4.22 4.89 0.26
N THR A 181 5.13 5.27 -0.64
CA THR A 181 5.21 4.64 -1.96
C THR A 181 5.65 3.18 -1.86
N SER A 182 6.59 2.86 -0.98
CA SER A 182 7.03 1.48 -0.73
C SER A 182 5.93 0.62 -0.10
N THR A 183 5.19 1.14 0.89
CA THR A 183 4.08 0.43 1.55
C THR A 183 2.92 0.23 0.57
N SER A 184 2.60 1.25 -0.23
CA SER A 184 1.58 1.13 -1.29
C SER A 184 1.94 0.07 -2.33
N ALA A 185 3.21 0.01 -2.76
CA ALA A 185 3.69 -1.03 -3.67
C ALA A 185 3.58 -2.43 -3.06
N GLN A 186 3.96 -2.60 -1.78
CA GLN A 186 3.81 -3.87 -1.06
C GLN A 186 2.35 -4.30 -0.95
N LEU A 187 1.44 -3.39 -0.59
CA LEU A 187 0.00 -3.69 -0.49
C LEU A 187 -0.59 -4.06 -1.85
N ARG A 188 -0.15 -3.43 -2.95
CA ARG A 188 -0.57 -3.81 -4.31
C ARG A 188 -0.14 -5.23 -4.66
N LEU A 189 1.13 -5.58 -4.39
CA LEU A 189 1.63 -6.94 -4.61
C LEU A 189 0.88 -7.98 -3.77
N GLN A 190 0.56 -7.65 -2.52
CA GLN A 190 -0.25 -8.52 -1.65
C GLN A 190 -1.67 -8.69 -2.21
N LEU A 191 -2.32 -7.60 -2.63
CA LEU A 191 -3.65 -7.65 -3.23
C LEU A 191 -3.66 -8.47 -4.53
N GLU A 192 -2.64 -8.33 -5.37
CA GLU A 192 -2.50 -9.14 -6.60
C GLU A 192 -2.30 -10.62 -6.27
N ALA A 193 -1.44 -10.95 -5.29
CA ALA A 193 -1.24 -12.32 -4.85
C ALA A 193 -2.53 -12.96 -4.30
N GLU A 194 -3.29 -12.23 -3.49
CA GLU A 194 -4.58 -12.70 -2.96
C GLU A 194 -5.63 -12.84 -4.07
N ARG A 195 -5.65 -11.96 -5.07
CA ARG A 195 -6.53 -12.09 -6.23
C ARG A 195 -6.19 -13.34 -7.07
N VAL A 196 -4.91 -13.62 -7.26
CA VAL A 196 -4.47 -14.83 -7.96
C VAL A 196 -4.88 -16.07 -7.18
N ARG A 197 -4.60 -16.13 -5.86
CA ARG A 197 -5.02 -17.23 -4.98
C ARG A 197 -6.53 -17.46 -5.01
N ALA A 198 -7.33 -16.40 -4.82
CA ALA A 198 -8.78 -16.50 -4.88
C ALA A 198 -9.27 -16.95 -6.27
N GLY A 199 -8.61 -16.52 -7.34
CA GLY A 199 -8.87 -16.97 -8.70
C GLY A 199 -8.62 -18.47 -8.88
N GLU A 200 -7.46 -18.95 -8.42
CA GLU A 200 -7.08 -20.36 -8.44
C GLU A 200 -8.05 -21.22 -7.62
N GLU A 201 -8.41 -20.79 -6.41
CA GLU A 201 -9.41 -21.45 -5.56
C GLU A 201 -10.76 -21.54 -6.26
N LEU A 202 -11.25 -20.44 -6.85
CA LEU A 202 -12.51 -20.43 -7.60
C LEU A 202 -12.47 -21.38 -8.80
N THR A 203 -11.36 -21.45 -9.53
CA THR A 203 -11.21 -22.42 -10.62
C THR A 203 -11.20 -23.85 -10.11
N ALA A 204 -10.50 -24.13 -9.01
CA ALA A 204 -10.49 -25.46 -8.39
C ALA A 204 -11.88 -25.88 -7.90
N TYR A 205 -12.65 -24.95 -7.30
CA TYR A 205 -14.04 -25.19 -6.91
C TYR A 205 -14.94 -25.48 -8.11
N ARG A 206 -14.80 -24.73 -9.21
CA ARG A 206 -15.56 -24.98 -10.44
C ARG A 206 -15.23 -26.33 -11.06
N ASP A 207 -13.95 -26.69 -11.10
CA ASP A 207 -13.51 -27.98 -11.62
C ASP A 207 -14.01 -29.14 -10.76
N SER A 208 -13.94 -29.00 -9.44
CA SER A 208 -14.48 -29.98 -8.48
C SER A 208 -16.00 -30.15 -8.64
N ALA A 209 -16.74 -29.03 -8.72
CA ALA A 209 -18.18 -29.06 -8.97
C ALA A 209 -18.52 -29.75 -10.31
N SER A 210 -17.78 -29.42 -11.37
CA SER A 210 -17.97 -30.03 -12.69
C SER A 210 -17.69 -31.54 -12.69
N ARG A 211 -16.70 -32.00 -11.91
CA ARG A 211 -16.44 -33.44 -11.71
C ARG A 211 -17.59 -34.13 -10.99
N LEU A 212 -18.08 -33.55 -9.89
CA LEU A 212 -19.21 -34.09 -9.15
C LEU A 212 -20.49 -34.15 -10.00
N ASP A 213 -20.74 -33.13 -10.82
CA ASP A 213 -21.87 -33.15 -11.74
C ASP A 213 -21.72 -34.22 -12.82
N ALA A 214 -20.51 -34.42 -13.36
CA ALA A 214 -20.23 -35.52 -14.29
C ALA A 214 -20.43 -36.90 -13.64
N GLU A 215 -19.97 -37.09 -12.40
CA GLU A 215 -20.18 -38.32 -11.63
C GLU A 215 -21.68 -38.58 -11.39
N ARG A 216 -22.43 -37.56 -10.96
CA ARG A 216 -23.89 -37.64 -10.77
C ARG A 216 -24.61 -38.00 -12.07
N LEU A 217 -24.21 -37.44 -13.20
CA LEU A 217 -24.78 -37.79 -14.51
C LEU A 217 -24.52 -39.26 -14.86
N LEU A 218 -23.29 -39.75 -14.62
CA LEU A 218 -22.96 -41.16 -14.82
C LEU A 218 -23.76 -42.09 -13.89
N GLU A 219 -23.96 -41.71 -12.63
CA GLU A 219 -24.82 -42.46 -11.69
C GLU A 219 -26.28 -42.48 -12.14
N ILE A 220 -26.82 -41.35 -12.59
CA ILE A 220 -28.18 -41.26 -13.15
C ILE A 220 -28.31 -42.18 -14.37
N ASP A 221 -27.33 -42.19 -15.26
CA ASP A 221 -27.36 -43.03 -16.45
C ASP A 221 -27.22 -44.51 -16.10
N ARG A 222 -26.35 -44.88 -15.15
CA ARG A 222 -26.30 -46.24 -14.59
C ARG A 222 -27.65 -46.65 -14.01
N GLY A 223 -28.24 -45.82 -13.15
CA GLY A 223 -29.57 -46.07 -12.58
C GLY A 223 -30.67 -46.21 -13.63
N ARG A 224 -30.63 -45.42 -14.72
CA ARG A 224 -31.53 -45.58 -15.87
C ARG A 224 -31.34 -46.92 -16.58
N THR A 225 -30.10 -47.34 -16.82
CA THR A 225 -29.81 -48.63 -17.45
C THR A 225 -30.24 -49.80 -16.58
N GLU A 226 -30.00 -49.75 -15.27
CA GLU A 226 -30.43 -50.74 -14.30
C GLU A 226 -31.96 -50.81 -14.22
N LEU A 227 -32.64 -49.67 -14.10
CA LEU A 227 -34.11 -49.61 -14.13
C LEU A 227 -34.68 -50.16 -15.44
N GLN A 228 -34.03 -49.90 -16.58
CA GLN A 228 -34.45 -50.46 -17.86
C GLN A 228 -34.26 -51.98 -17.90
N ALA A 229 -33.15 -52.50 -17.35
CA ALA A 229 -32.91 -53.92 -17.22
C ALA A 229 -33.97 -54.59 -16.33
N VAL A 230 -34.25 -54.02 -15.15
CA VAL A 230 -35.31 -54.50 -14.24
C VAL A 230 -36.69 -54.46 -14.89
N ARG A 231 -37.01 -53.40 -15.64
CA ARG A 231 -38.28 -53.34 -16.40
C ARG A 231 -38.37 -54.45 -17.45
N ARG A 232 -37.26 -54.80 -18.11
CA ARG A 232 -37.21 -55.90 -19.08
C ARG A 232 -37.37 -57.25 -18.40
N THR A 233 -36.72 -57.48 -17.25
CA THR A 233 -36.87 -58.73 -16.49
C THR A 233 -38.30 -58.87 -15.96
N LEU A 234 -38.86 -57.84 -15.33
CA LEU A 234 -40.24 -57.84 -14.86
C LEU A 234 -41.25 -58.06 -15.99
N LYS A 235 -41.02 -57.45 -17.16
CA LYS A 235 -41.86 -57.71 -18.34
C LYS A 235 -41.77 -59.18 -18.77
N ALA A 236 -40.56 -59.73 -18.86
CA ALA A 236 -40.37 -61.14 -19.20
C ALA A 236 -41.03 -62.07 -18.17
N GLU A 237 -40.86 -61.80 -16.88
CA GLU A 237 -41.53 -62.54 -15.79
C GLU A 237 -43.05 -62.47 -15.92
N ARG A 238 -43.61 -61.28 -16.17
CA ARG A 238 -45.05 -61.11 -16.42
C ARG A 238 -45.51 -61.92 -17.64
N ASP A 239 -44.80 -61.83 -18.76
CA ASP A 239 -45.12 -62.58 -19.98
C ASP A 239 -45.03 -64.10 -19.73
N THR A 240 -44.06 -64.58 -18.93
CA THR A 240 -43.97 -65.99 -18.55
C THR A 240 -45.07 -66.42 -17.60
N ALA A 241 -45.45 -65.59 -16.63
CA ALA A 241 -46.55 -65.84 -15.71
C ALA A 241 -47.90 -65.85 -16.45
N GLU A 242 -48.07 -64.96 -17.44
CA GLU A 242 -49.25 -64.91 -18.30
C GLU A 242 -49.34 -66.17 -19.17
N LYS A 243 -48.25 -66.60 -19.81
CA LYS A 243 -48.19 -67.90 -20.52
C LYS A 243 -48.47 -69.09 -19.61
N ALA A 244 -47.91 -69.10 -18.40
CA ALA A 244 -48.19 -70.16 -17.43
C ALA A 244 -49.67 -70.16 -17.03
N ARG A 245 -50.27 -68.98 -16.82
CA ARG A 245 -51.70 -68.84 -16.53
C ARG A 245 -52.55 -69.35 -17.70
N GLU A 246 -52.24 -69.01 -18.94
CA GLU A 246 -52.91 -69.52 -20.13
C GLU A 246 -52.80 -71.05 -20.22
N GLN A 247 -51.61 -71.61 -19.98
CA GLN A 247 -51.41 -73.06 -19.94
C GLN A 247 -52.22 -73.73 -18.82
N HIS A 248 -52.28 -73.12 -17.64
CA HIS A 248 -53.11 -73.60 -16.54
C HIS A 248 -54.60 -73.54 -16.87
N LEU A 249 -55.07 -72.46 -17.50
CA LEU A 249 -56.44 -72.34 -17.99
C LEU A 249 -56.76 -73.42 -19.03
N ALA A 250 -55.87 -73.64 -20.01
CA ALA A 250 -56.03 -74.70 -21.00
C ALA A 250 -56.07 -76.11 -20.36
N ARG A 251 -55.23 -76.36 -19.34
CA ARG A 251 -55.27 -77.62 -18.57
C ARG A 251 -56.57 -77.77 -17.78
N LEU A 252 -57.08 -76.70 -17.20
CA LEU A 252 -58.37 -76.70 -16.50
C LEU A 252 -59.53 -76.94 -17.48
N GLU A 253 -59.50 -76.36 -18.68
CA GLU A 253 -60.47 -76.62 -19.73
C GLU A 253 -60.41 -78.08 -20.21
N GLN A 254 -59.21 -78.62 -20.42
CA GLN A 254 -59.02 -80.05 -20.75
C GLN A 254 -59.51 -80.96 -19.62
N ALA A 255 -59.22 -80.63 -18.36
CA ALA A 255 -59.71 -81.37 -17.21
C ALA A 255 -61.24 -81.30 -17.10
N ALA A 256 -61.84 -80.13 -17.37
CA ALA A 256 -63.30 -79.97 -17.41
C ALA A 256 -63.94 -80.75 -18.56
N GLN A 257 -63.30 -80.79 -19.73
CA GLN A 257 -63.73 -81.63 -20.86
C GLN A 257 -63.63 -83.12 -20.53
N ALA A 258 -62.52 -83.56 -19.91
CA ALA A 258 -62.36 -84.94 -19.45
C ALA A 258 -63.40 -85.29 -18.37
N GLN A 259 -63.70 -84.37 -17.46
CA GLN A 259 -64.74 -84.54 -16.44
C GLN A 259 -66.14 -84.65 -17.06
N ARG A 260 -66.43 -83.91 -18.14
CA ARG A 260 -67.68 -84.08 -18.92
C ARG A 260 -67.72 -85.44 -19.61
N ALA A 261 -66.64 -85.86 -20.27
CA ALA A 261 -66.55 -87.16 -20.91
C ALA A 261 -66.73 -88.32 -19.91
N LEU A 262 -66.09 -88.24 -18.73
CA LEU A 262 -66.30 -89.20 -17.64
C LEU A 262 -67.72 -89.12 -17.07
N GLY A 263 -68.33 -87.93 -17.04
CA GLY A 263 -69.73 -87.74 -16.68
C GLY A 263 -70.68 -88.44 -17.66
N ASP A 264 -70.40 -88.34 -18.96
CA ASP A 264 -71.15 -89.00 -20.03
C ASP A 264 -70.94 -90.53 -19.99
N GLU A 265 -69.72 -91.00 -19.72
CA GLU A 265 -69.42 -92.43 -19.50
C GLU A 265 -70.12 -92.97 -18.25
N LEU A 266 -70.13 -92.22 -17.14
CA LEU A 266 -70.86 -92.60 -15.93
C LEU A 266 -72.38 -92.56 -16.13
N ALA A 267 -72.90 -91.65 -16.95
CA ALA A 267 -74.29 -91.64 -17.36
C ALA A 267 -74.62 -92.88 -18.22
N GLY A 268 -73.72 -93.25 -19.13
CA GLY A 268 -73.82 -94.48 -19.93
C GLY A 268 -73.76 -95.75 -19.07
N LEU A 269 -72.85 -95.83 -18.11
CA LEU A 269 -72.75 -96.94 -17.15
C LEU A 269 -73.94 -97.01 -16.21
N ARG A 270 -74.50 -95.86 -15.79
CA ARG A 270 -75.76 -95.82 -15.03
C ARG A 270 -76.94 -96.32 -15.84
N ALA A 271 -77.03 -95.94 -17.12
CA ALA A 271 -78.05 -96.45 -18.04
C ALA A 271 -77.94 -97.99 -18.21
N GLN A 272 -76.71 -98.51 -18.39
CA GLN A 272 -76.46 -99.95 -18.45
C GLN A 272 -76.80 -100.67 -17.14
N LEU A 273 -76.51 -100.05 -15.98
CA LEU A 273 -76.86 -100.60 -14.68
C LEU A 273 -78.38 -100.62 -14.47
N THR A 274 -79.11 -99.58 -14.89
CA THR A 274 -80.60 -99.56 -14.84
C THR A 274 -81.23 -100.61 -15.75
N ASP A 275 -80.67 -100.86 -16.94
CA ASP A 275 -81.10 -101.96 -17.81
C ASP A 275 -80.81 -103.32 -17.17
N ARG A 276 -79.67 -103.47 -16.49
CA ARG A 276 -79.32 -104.70 -15.75
C ARG A 276 -80.21 -104.93 -14.53
N THR A 277 -80.58 -103.90 -13.77
CA THR A 277 -81.54 -104.04 -12.67
C THR A 277 -82.95 -104.34 -13.18
N ALA A 278 -83.38 -103.78 -14.32
CA ALA A 278 -84.63 -104.16 -14.96
C ALA A 278 -84.62 -105.63 -15.42
N GLN A 279 -83.49 -106.12 -15.96
CA GLN A 279 -83.31 -107.53 -16.32
C GLN A 279 -83.29 -108.46 -15.10
N CYS A 280 -82.67 -108.05 -13.98
CA CYS A 280 -82.71 -108.81 -12.73
C CYS A 280 -84.12 -108.85 -12.13
N GLN A 281 -84.86 -107.75 -12.12
CA GLN A 281 -86.24 -107.71 -11.62
C GLN A 281 -87.19 -108.58 -12.48
N ALA A 282 -86.99 -108.62 -13.80
CA ALA A 282 -87.70 -109.52 -14.69
C ALA A 282 -87.33 -111.02 -14.47
N ALA A 283 -86.11 -111.30 -14.01
CA ALA A 283 -85.69 -112.65 -13.63
C ALA A 283 -86.28 -113.07 -12.26
N THR A 284 -86.38 -112.16 -11.30
CA THR A 284 -87.00 -112.43 -9.99
C THR A 284 -88.51 -112.70 -10.11
N LEU A 285 -89.22 -111.93 -10.95
CA LEU A 285 -90.65 -112.17 -11.22
C LEU A 285 -90.91 -113.49 -11.99
N ARG A 286 -89.92 -113.99 -12.77
CA ARG A 286 -89.97 -115.33 -13.39
C ARG A 286 -89.63 -116.45 -12.42
N ALA A 287 -88.81 -116.19 -11.40
CA ALA A 287 -88.52 -117.15 -10.34
C ALA A 287 -89.72 -117.33 -9.39
N GLU A 288 -90.44 -116.26 -9.05
CA GLU A 288 -91.64 -116.32 -8.21
C GLU A 288 -92.82 -117.03 -8.91
N SER A 289 -92.96 -116.91 -10.23
CA SER A 289 -93.99 -117.67 -10.98
C SER A 289 -93.65 -119.16 -11.15
N LEU A 290 -92.36 -119.52 -11.12
CA LEU A 290 -91.89 -120.91 -11.10
C LEU A 290 -92.03 -121.55 -9.71
N GLU A 291 -91.89 -120.79 -8.61
CA GLU A 291 -92.16 -121.29 -7.27
C GLU A 291 -93.67 -121.52 -7.03
N GLN A 292 -94.55 -120.67 -7.57
CA GLN A 292 -96.00 -120.88 -7.48
C GLN A 292 -96.48 -122.12 -8.27
N THR A 293 -95.83 -122.44 -9.39
CA THR A 293 -96.14 -123.65 -10.17
C THR A 293 -95.56 -124.92 -9.55
N LEU A 294 -94.43 -124.84 -8.85
CA LEU A 294 -93.88 -125.96 -8.05
C LEU A 294 -94.67 -126.21 -6.75
N ALA A 295 -95.23 -125.18 -6.11
CA ALA A 295 -96.11 -125.32 -4.96
C ALA A 295 -97.45 -126.00 -5.34
N ALA A 296 -98.03 -125.65 -6.49
CA ALA A 296 -99.21 -126.32 -7.04
C ALA A 296 -98.94 -127.78 -7.43
N GLY A 297 -97.73 -128.09 -7.91
CA GLY A 297 -97.31 -129.47 -8.23
C GLY A 297 -97.09 -130.36 -7.00
N ARG A 298 -96.60 -129.80 -5.89
CA ARG A 298 -96.41 -130.55 -4.62
C ARG A 298 -97.74 -130.91 -3.94
N ALA A 299 -98.73 -130.00 -3.96
CA ALA A 299 -100.07 -130.28 -3.42
C ALA A 299 -100.84 -131.36 -4.21
N LEU A 300 -100.59 -131.47 -5.53
CA LEU A 300 -101.20 -132.49 -6.39
C LEU A 300 -100.50 -133.87 -6.29
N ALA A 301 -99.24 -133.90 -5.86
CA ALA A 301 -98.49 -135.12 -5.58
C ALA A 301 -98.83 -135.71 -4.20
N GLU A 302 -99.05 -134.88 -3.18
CA GLU A 302 -99.48 -135.31 -1.84
C GLU A 302 -100.89 -135.90 -1.83
N THR A 303 -101.82 -135.32 -2.58
CA THR A 303 -103.18 -135.87 -2.73
C THR A 303 -103.19 -137.21 -3.47
N ARG A 304 -102.29 -137.42 -4.44
CA ARG A 304 -102.11 -138.72 -5.12
C ARG A 304 -101.41 -139.77 -4.26
N ALA A 305 -100.47 -139.38 -3.40
CA ALA A 305 -99.80 -140.26 -2.45
C ALA A 305 -100.77 -140.76 -1.35
N GLN A 306 -101.67 -139.90 -0.87
CA GLN A 306 -102.71 -140.27 0.10
C GLN A 306 -103.74 -141.24 -0.52
N HIS A 307 -104.12 -141.04 -1.79
CA HIS A 307 -105.04 -141.93 -2.49
C HIS A 307 -104.43 -143.31 -2.82
N ALA A 308 -103.11 -143.38 -3.07
CA ALA A 308 -102.38 -144.63 -3.27
C ALA A 308 -102.19 -145.43 -1.96
N ALA A 309 -101.96 -144.74 -0.83
CA ALA A 309 -101.89 -145.38 0.48
C ALA A 309 -103.24 -145.96 0.95
N GLU A 310 -104.35 -145.32 0.56
CA GLU A 310 -105.70 -145.81 0.88
C GLU A 310 -106.10 -147.04 0.03
N LEU A 311 -105.67 -147.10 -1.23
CA LEU A 311 -105.86 -148.28 -2.09
C LEU A 311 -104.99 -149.48 -1.65
N ALA A 312 -103.77 -149.23 -1.17
CA ALA A 312 -102.92 -150.28 -0.61
C ALA A 312 -103.55 -150.94 0.64
N ARG A 313 -104.12 -150.15 1.55
CA ARG A 313 -104.81 -150.67 2.75
C ARG A 313 -106.08 -151.46 2.41
N ARG A 314 -106.80 -151.09 1.34
CA ARG A 314 -107.98 -151.84 0.87
C ARG A 314 -107.60 -153.16 0.20
N CYS A 315 -106.44 -153.24 -0.45
CA CYS A 315 -105.93 -154.49 -1.02
C CYS A 315 -105.45 -155.47 0.06
N GLU A 316 -104.76 -154.99 1.11
CA GLU A 316 -104.38 -155.84 2.26
C GLU A 316 -105.59 -156.34 3.08
N ALA A 317 -106.65 -155.55 3.17
CA ALA A 317 -107.92 -155.96 3.80
C ALA A 317 -108.67 -157.04 2.97
N LEU A 318 -108.59 -157.00 1.64
CA LEU A 318 -109.20 -158.01 0.77
C LEU A 318 -108.38 -159.31 0.73
N GLU A 319 -107.06 -159.23 0.74
CA GLU A 319 -106.20 -160.42 0.81
C GLU A 319 -106.30 -161.17 2.14
N SER A 320 -106.43 -160.45 3.26
CA SER A 320 -106.64 -161.07 4.57
C SER A 320 -108.03 -161.74 4.69
N ALA A 321 -109.07 -161.15 4.08
CA ALA A 321 -110.39 -161.77 3.97
C ALA A 321 -110.38 -163.04 3.07
N GLN A 322 -109.61 -163.03 1.98
CA GLN A 322 -109.49 -164.17 1.06
C GLN A 322 -108.72 -165.36 1.68
N ARG A 323 -107.68 -165.09 2.47
CA ARG A 323 -106.93 -166.13 3.23
C ARG A 323 -107.78 -166.76 4.35
N ALA A 324 -108.68 -165.99 4.97
CA ALA A 324 -109.65 -166.49 5.97
C ALA A 324 -110.76 -167.37 5.35
N LEU A 325 -111.14 -167.10 4.10
CA LEU A 325 -112.12 -167.91 3.36
C LEU A 325 -111.53 -169.24 2.88
N HIS A 326 -110.28 -169.24 2.41
CA HIS A 326 -109.57 -170.46 2.00
C HIS A 326 -109.31 -171.44 3.15
N THR A 327 -109.06 -170.93 4.37
CA THR A 327 -108.90 -171.76 5.58
C THR A 327 -110.23 -172.35 6.06
N ARG A 328 -111.36 -171.68 5.84
CA ARG A 328 -112.71 -172.23 6.13
C ARG A 328 -113.15 -173.30 5.13
N VAL A 329 -112.82 -173.16 3.85
CA VAL A 329 -113.12 -174.16 2.81
C VAL A 329 -112.31 -175.45 3.02
N ARG A 330 -111.00 -175.34 3.32
CA ARG A 330 -110.15 -176.53 3.61
C ARG A 330 -110.57 -177.28 4.88
N ARG A 331 -111.09 -176.58 5.90
CA ARG A 331 -111.66 -177.23 7.11
C ARG A 331 -112.98 -177.98 6.82
N ARG A 332 -113.81 -177.47 5.92
CA ARG A 332 -115.05 -178.15 5.49
C ARG A 332 -114.78 -179.37 4.58
N GLU A 333 -113.77 -179.30 3.72
CA GLU A 333 -113.32 -180.47 2.94
C GLU A 333 -112.69 -181.58 3.79
N ALA A 334 -111.96 -181.22 4.86
CA ALA A 334 -111.41 -182.20 5.80
C ALA A 334 -112.51 -182.92 6.60
N LEU A 335 -113.62 -182.24 6.92
CA LEU A 335 -114.81 -182.82 7.56
C LEU A 335 -115.58 -183.74 6.59
N ALA A 336 -115.74 -183.36 5.32
CA ALA A 336 -116.37 -184.20 4.30
C ALA A 336 -115.58 -185.50 4.03
N ARG A 337 -114.25 -185.43 3.97
CA ARG A 337 -113.38 -186.62 3.78
C ARG A 337 -113.32 -187.55 5.00
N ARG A 338 -113.63 -187.07 6.21
CA ARG A 338 -113.75 -187.90 7.43
C ARG A 338 -115.11 -188.59 7.52
N LEU A 339 -116.20 -187.94 7.11
CA LEU A 339 -117.53 -188.54 7.04
C LEU A 339 -117.61 -189.64 5.97
N ILE A 340 -116.99 -189.44 4.80
CA ILE A 340 -116.92 -190.45 3.73
C ILE A 340 -116.10 -191.69 4.14
N ARG A 341 -115.06 -191.53 4.96
CA ARG A 341 -114.28 -192.66 5.50
C ARG A 341 -115.03 -193.43 6.59
N ARG A 342 -115.81 -192.75 7.44
CA ARG A 342 -116.58 -193.42 8.50
C ARG A 342 -117.80 -194.17 7.96
N LEU A 343 -118.43 -193.65 6.90
CA LEU A 343 -119.53 -194.33 6.21
C LEU A 343 -119.07 -195.51 5.35
N ARG A 344 -117.78 -195.58 4.95
CA ARG A 344 -117.20 -196.80 4.33
C ARG A 344 -116.79 -197.88 5.35
N GLY A 345 -116.55 -197.52 6.61
CA GLY A 345 -116.29 -198.49 7.68
C GLY A 345 -117.54 -199.28 8.09
N LEU A 346 -118.70 -198.61 8.12
CA LEU A 346 -119.99 -199.24 8.46
C LEU A 346 -120.55 -200.19 7.38
N ARG A 347 -119.84 -200.39 6.26
CA ARG A 347 -120.27 -201.27 5.15
C ARG A 347 -119.42 -202.54 5.00
N ASN A 348 -118.31 -202.68 5.74
CA ASN A 348 -117.33 -203.76 5.52
C ASN A 348 -117.09 -204.70 6.73
N GLU A 349 -117.83 -204.58 7.84
CA GLU A 349 -117.82 -205.56 8.94
C GLU A 349 -119.23 -205.98 9.37
N GLY A 350 -120.14 -206.08 8.38
CA GLY A 350 -121.37 -206.86 8.44
C GLY A 350 -121.23 -208.23 7.76
N ASP A 351 -119.99 -208.66 7.44
CA ASP A 351 -119.69 -209.93 6.76
C ASP A 351 -118.65 -210.78 7.49
N ARG A 352 -118.48 -210.55 8.80
CA ARG A 352 -118.01 -211.57 9.77
C ARG A 352 -118.74 -211.37 11.10
N THR A 353 -119.98 -211.89 11.11
CA THR A 353 -120.88 -212.18 12.24
C THR A 353 -121.31 -211.04 13.14
#